data_AF-A0A848NWJ2-F1
#
_entry.id   AF-A0A848NWJ2-F1
#
_cell.length_a   1.000
_cell.length_b   1.000
_cell.length_c   1.000
_cell.angle_alpha   90.00
_cell.angle_beta   90.00
_cell.angle_gamma   90.00
#
_symmetry.space_group_name_H-M   'P 1'
#
loop_
_entity.id
_entity.type
_entity.pdbx_description
1 polymer ?
#
loop_
_entity_poly.entity_id
_entity_poly.type
_entity_poly.pdbx_seq_one_letter_code
_entity_poly.pdbx_strand_id
1 'polypeptide(L)'
;HAADATAAGRAEAHQAAKAKAPLQPDNDRVAARRDETARAEAGQPRKDFEARAAEARARLAAVAKEREALEGLQREQRQAAETLAVLQEQVRRDQQDETELQALVAQARAARAAVQQAQEPLARARALRDTHAAAAEQARQRVAAVQAVADRRDLEHQLGQLARDIERLDGALEEATRLIEQGSILKAEAVRIEIADADIQALRKRERALGDLQLRQQAIATRLSYALDAGREVRLDGAALAGSGELLLTAAAELELPGLGRLRIEPGGQDLPALKRELADVQAASAALLSRLGVAHVAEAEERHARGVDLQREL
;
A
#
# COMPACT_ATOMS: atom_id res chain seq x y z
N HIS A 1 9.15 180.58 79.06
CA HIS A 1 9.98 179.36 79.18
C HIS A 1 10.08 178.60 77.86
N ALA A 2 10.45 179.30 76.77
CA ALA A 2 10.62 178.75 75.41
C ALA A 2 12.10 178.75 74.97
N ALA A 3 13.04 178.78 75.92
CA ALA A 3 14.48 178.90 75.66
C ALA A 3 15.29 177.63 76.00
N ASP A 4 14.78 176.73 76.87
CA ASP A 4 15.54 175.56 77.35
C ASP A 4 15.36 174.27 76.52
N ALA A 5 14.26 174.10 75.77
CA ALA A 5 14.06 172.88 74.96
C ALA A 5 14.90 172.89 73.65
N THR A 6 15.23 174.06 73.13
CA THR A 6 16.05 174.24 71.91
C THR A 6 17.55 174.03 72.12
N ALA A 7 18.01 174.00 73.37
CA ALA A 7 19.41 173.71 73.73
C ALA A 7 19.66 172.20 73.87
N ALA A 8 18.71 171.45 74.43
CA ALA A 8 18.81 169.99 74.57
C ALA A 8 18.81 169.25 73.22
N GLY A 9 17.93 169.65 72.29
CA GLY A 9 17.85 169.01 70.96
C GLY A 9 19.07 169.26 70.06
N ARG A 10 19.82 170.36 70.25
CA ARG A 10 21.07 170.61 69.51
C ARG A 10 22.24 169.81 70.05
N ALA A 11 22.27 169.51 71.35
CA ALA A 11 23.29 168.67 71.97
C ALA A 11 23.15 167.20 71.53
N GLU A 12 21.93 166.65 71.50
CA GLU A 12 21.67 165.28 71.03
C GLU A 12 21.95 165.11 69.52
N ALA A 13 21.61 166.09 68.69
CA ALA A 13 21.93 166.05 67.25
C ALA A 13 23.44 166.07 66.99
N HIS A 14 24.22 166.79 67.80
CA HIS A 14 25.68 166.85 67.65
C HIS A 14 26.37 165.59 68.19
N GLN A 15 25.81 164.94 69.21
CA GLN A 15 26.32 163.67 69.74
C GLN A 15 26.02 162.49 68.81
N ALA A 16 24.84 162.48 68.16
CA ALA A 16 24.51 161.51 67.11
C ALA A 16 25.38 161.67 65.84
N ALA A 17 25.78 162.90 65.49
CA ALA A 17 26.69 163.15 64.37
C ALA A 17 28.13 162.69 64.68
N LYS A 18 28.62 162.85 65.91
CA LYS A 18 29.95 162.39 66.34
C LYS A 18 30.07 160.85 66.43
N ALA A 19 28.96 160.15 66.71
CA ALA A 19 28.93 158.68 66.72
C ALA A 19 28.87 158.04 65.31
N LYS A 20 28.46 158.79 64.28
CA LYS A 20 28.26 158.27 62.91
C LYS A 20 29.49 158.42 62.00
N ALA A 21 30.35 159.41 62.27
CA ALA A 21 31.53 159.73 61.45
C ALA A 21 32.56 158.58 61.28
N PRO A 22 32.90 157.76 62.31
CA PRO A 22 33.89 156.69 62.13
C PRO A 22 33.33 155.41 61.47
N LEU A 23 32.02 155.25 61.36
CA LEU A 23 31.37 154.07 60.75
C LEU A 23 31.12 154.21 59.25
N GLN A 24 31.23 155.42 58.71
CA GLN A 24 31.09 155.70 57.27
C GLN A 24 32.07 154.90 56.39
N PRO A 25 33.40 154.90 56.64
CA PRO A 25 34.35 154.22 55.75
C PRO A 25 34.26 152.69 55.78
N ASP A 26 33.82 152.08 56.89
CA ASP A 26 33.61 150.64 56.97
C ASP A 26 32.32 150.20 56.25
N ASN A 27 31.28 151.04 56.29
CA ASN A 27 30.08 150.81 55.51
C ASN A 27 30.35 150.97 54.00
N ASP A 28 31.23 151.91 53.62
CA ASP A 28 31.69 152.08 52.24
C ASP A 28 32.56 150.89 51.77
N ARG A 29 33.38 150.30 52.65
CA ARG A 29 34.13 149.06 52.35
C ARG A 29 33.24 147.82 52.22
N VAL A 30 32.21 147.70 53.06
CA VAL A 30 31.23 146.61 52.97
C VAL A 30 30.37 146.78 51.71
N ALA A 31 30.01 148.02 51.35
CA ALA A 31 29.35 148.32 50.09
C ALA A 31 30.24 147.95 48.89
N ALA A 32 31.52 148.34 48.90
CA ALA A 32 32.46 147.99 47.83
C ALA A 32 32.66 146.46 47.69
N ARG A 33 32.77 145.73 48.81
CA ARG A 33 32.86 144.26 48.76
C ARG A 33 31.56 143.62 48.31
N ARG A 34 30.39 144.14 48.72
CA ARG A 34 29.08 143.69 48.23
C ARG A 34 28.91 143.96 46.74
N ASP A 35 29.45 145.06 46.24
CA ASP A 35 29.47 145.36 44.81
C ASP A 35 30.45 144.45 44.06
N GLU A 36 31.59 144.09 44.64
CA GLU A 36 32.52 143.11 44.06
C GLU A 36 31.95 141.69 44.06
N THR A 37 31.32 141.21 45.15
CA THR A 37 30.62 139.92 45.15
C THR A 37 29.39 139.95 44.27
N ALA A 38 28.63 141.04 44.22
CA ALA A 38 27.50 141.18 43.29
C ALA A 38 27.98 141.20 41.83
N ARG A 39 29.15 141.81 41.52
CA ARG A 39 29.77 141.75 40.18
C ARG A 39 30.32 140.37 39.84
N ALA A 40 30.85 139.62 40.83
CA ALA A 40 31.29 138.24 40.65
C ALA A 40 30.12 137.25 40.52
N GLU A 41 29.00 137.47 41.23
CA GLU A 41 27.74 136.71 41.13
C GLU A 41 26.93 137.08 39.87
N ALA A 42 27.01 138.33 39.42
CA ALA A 42 26.48 138.80 38.14
C ALA A 42 27.40 138.45 36.95
N GLY A 43 28.60 137.93 37.23
CA GLY A 43 29.60 137.58 36.23
C GLY A 43 29.09 136.50 35.27
N GLN A 44 29.07 136.86 33.98
CA GLN A 44 28.83 135.98 32.83
C GLN A 44 29.59 134.63 32.85
N PRO A 45 30.83 134.48 33.39
CA PRO A 45 31.56 133.21 33.29
C PRO A 45 30.89 132.02 34.00
N ARG A 46 30.24 132.23 35.16
CA ARG A 46 29.61 131.12 35.92
C ARG A 46 28.37 130.60 35.21
N LYS A 47 27.56 131.50 34.64
CA LYS A 47 26.38 131.14 33.84
C LYS A 47 26.79 130.38 32.57
N ASP A 48 27.93 130.75 31.97
CA ASP A 48 28.48 130.03 30.81
C ASP A 48 28.93 128.61 31.16
N PHE A 49 29.55 128.39 32.34
CA PHE A 49 29.92 127.05 32.79
C PHE A 49 28.69 126.18 33.15
N GLU A 50 27.67 126.74 33.78
CA GLU A 50 26.42 126.04 34.08
C GLU A 50 25.65 125.69 32.80
N ALA A 51 25.61 126.60 31.83
CA ALA A 51 25.06 126.34 30.50
C ALA A 51 25.84 125.24 29.76
N ARG A 52 27.18 125.28 29.77
CA ARG A 52 28.03 124.22 29.19
C ARG A 52 27.85 122.87 29.89
N ALA A 53 27.66 122.85 31.21
CA ALA A 53 27.39 121.63 31.97
C ALA A 53 26.00 121.06 31.66
N ALA A 54 24.98 121.91 31.53
CA ALA A 54 23.64 121.51 31.12
C ALA A 54 23.64 120.98 29.68
N GLU A 55 24.36 121.63 28.77
CA GLU A 55 24.54 121.19 27.39
C GLU A 55 25.28 119.85 27.32
N ALA A 56 26.37 119.68 28.08
CA ALA A 56 27.09 118.41 28.16
C ALA A 56 26.21 117.27 28.72
N ARG A 57 25.39 117.54 29.75
CA ARG A 57 24.42 116.57 30.29
C ARG A 57 23.33 116.21 29.27
N ALA A 58 22.81 117.20 28.54
CA ALA A 58 21.83 116.96 27.48
C ALA A 58 22.42 116.12 26.35
N ARG A 59 23.67 116.39 25.94
CA ARG A 59 24.41 115.58 24.96
C ARG A 59 24.63 114.15 25.46
N LEU A 60 25.02 113.96 26.73
CA LEU A 60 25.16 112.61 27.32
C LEU A 60 23.83 111.85 27.38
N ALA A 61 22.73 112.51 27.71
CA ALA A 61 21.40 111.90 27.72
C ALA A 61 20.94 111.52 26.30
N ALA A 62 21.23 112.36 25.30
CA ALA A 62 20.96 112.03 23.90
C ALA A 62 21.77 110.80 23.44
N VAL A 63 23.07 110.75 23.75
CA VAL A 63 23.93 109.59 23.45
C VAL A 63 23.45 108.33 24.18
N ALA A 64 22.98 108.44 25.43
CA ALA A 64 22.42 107.31 26.17
C ALA A 64 21.15 106.76 25.49
N LYS A 65 20.24 107.64 25.05
CA LYS A 65 19.03 107.23 24.32
C LYS A 65 19.36 106.58 22.97
N GLU A 66 20.35 107.10 22.25
CA GLU A 66 20.83 106.50 21.00
C GLU A 66 21.45 105.12 21.23
N ARG A 67 22.19 104.92 22.34
CA ARG A 67 22.73 103.61 22.72
C ARG A 67 21.64 102.61 23.04
N GLU A 68 20.63 102.99 23.82
CA GLU A 68 19.48 102.12 24.13
C GLU A 68 18.71 101.73 22.85
N ALA A 69 18.52 102.68 21.93
CA ALA A 69 17.90 102.42 20.63
C ALA A 69 18.75 101.45 19.79
N LEU A 70 20.07 101.62 19.77
CA LEU A 70 20.99 100.71 19.09
C LEU A 70 20.96 99.30 19.70
N GLU A 71 20.95 99.19 21.03
CA GLU A 71 20.83 97.90 21.73
C GLU A 71 19.47 97.23 21.48
N GLY A 72 18.40 98.01 21.34
CA GLY A 72 17.09 97.53 20.90
C GLY A 72 17.14 96.93 19.49
N LEU A 73 17.65 97.70 18.52
CA LEU A 73 17.81 97.27 17.13
C LEU A 73 18.73 96.05 17.00
N GLN A 74 19.81 95.98 17.80
CA GLN A 74 20.70 94.80 17.82
C GLN A 74 19.99 93.56 18.36
N ARG A 75 19.12 93.68 19.36
CA ARG A 75 18.32 92.55 19.87
C ARG A 75 17.31 92.09 18.83
N GLU A 76 16.61 93.01 18.16
CA GLU A 76 15.69 92.69 17.07
C GLU A 76 16.42 92.01 15.90
N GLN A 77 17.60 92.50 15.52
CA GLN A 77 18.43 91.88 14.49
C GLN A 77 18.82 90.45 14.85
N ARG A 78 19.21 90.19 16.12
CA ARG A 78 19.55 88.84 16.58
C ARG A 78 18.34 87.91 16.54
N GLN A 79 17.19 88.35 17.03
CA GLN A 79 15.94 87.57 16.99
C GLN A 79 15.50 87.28 15.55
N ALA A 80 15.64 88.26 14.64
CA ALA A 80 15.36 88.08 13.23
C ALA A 80 16.32 87.06 12.58
N ALA A 81 17.61 87.10 12.93
CA ALA A 81 18.61 86.15 12.44
C ALA A 81 18.35 84.71 12.95
N GLU A 82 17.99 84.54 14.22
CA GLU A 82 17.61 83.24 14.79
C GLU A 82 16.36 82.67 14.11
N THR A 83 15.34 83.51 13.93
CA THR A 83 14.11 83.11 13.24
C THR A 83 14.39 82.73 11.78
N LEU A 84 15.22 83.50 11.08
CA LEU A 84 15.63 83.19 9.72
C LEU A 84 16.36 81.84 9.63
N ALA A 85 17.25 81.54 10.58
CA ALA A 85 17.97 80.25 10.62
C ALA A 85 17.02 79.06 10.81
N VAL A 86 16.01 79.19 11.68
CA VAL A 86 14.99 78.14 11.89
C VAL A 86 14.15 77.94 10.63
N LEU A 87 13.70 79.04 9.99
CA LEU A 87 12.91 78.97 8.76
C LEU A 87 13.72 78.35 7.61
N GLN A 88 15.02 78.67 7.49
CA GLN A 88 15.90 78.08 6.48
C GLN A 88 16.05 76.56 6.69
N GLU A 89 16.20 76.10 7.93
CA GLU A 89 16.28 74.68 8.24
C GLU A 89 14.94 73.96 7.97
N GLN A 90 13.81 74.59 8.26
CA GLN A 90 12.48 74.06 7.94
C GLN A 90 12.31 73.89 6.41
N VAL A 91 12.62 74.93 5.63
CA VAL A 91 12.55 74.86 4.16
C VAL A 91 13.44 73.74 3.61
N ARG A 92 14.64 73.54 4.19
CA ARG A 92 15.53 72.45 3.79
C ARG A 92 14.92 71.08 4.06
N ARG A 93 14.28 70.88 5.21
CA ARG A 93 13.60 69.62 5.55
C ARG A 93 12.39 69.37 4.65
N ASP A 94 11.56 70.38 4.44
CA ASP A 94 10.38 70.27 3.59
C ASP A 94 10.77 69.89 2.14
N GLN A 95 11.87 70.48 1.63
CA GLN A 95 12.43 70.12 0.32
C GLN A 95 12.94 68.67 0.29
N GLN A 96 13.59 68.20 1.35
CA GLN A 96 14.03 66.81 1.46
C GLN A 96 12.84 65.85 1.49
N ASP A 97 11.86 66.10 2.35
CA ASP A 97 10.64 65.30 2.48
C ASP A 97 9.86 65.26 1.16
N GLU A 98 9.78 66.38 0.43
CA GLU A 98 9.16 66.43 -0.89
C GLU A 98 9.90 65.51 -1.89
N THR A 99 11.23 65.55 -1.91
CA THR A 99 12.01 64.66 -2.81
C THR A 99 11.84 63.18 -2.45
N GLU A 100 11.81 62.84 -1.16
CA GLU A 100 11.59 61.47 -0.69
C GLU A 100 10.18 60.97 -1.03
N LEU A 101 9.16 61.82 -0.84
CA LEU A 101 7.79 61.50 -1.19
C LEU A 101 7.65 61.25 -2.69
N GLN A 102 8.26 62.10 -3.53
CA GLN A 102 8.25 61.92 -4.99
C GLN A 102 8.91 60.60 -5.40
N ALA A 103 10.04 60.24 -4.78
CA ALA A 103 10.72 58.96 -5.01
C ALA A 103 9.83 57.77 -4.61
N LEU A 104 9.19 57.81 -3.43
CA LEU A 104 8.28 56.77 -2.96
C LEU A 104 7.06 56.61 -3.88
N VAL A 105 6.47 57.72 -4.33
CA VAL A 105 5.34 57.70 -5.28
C VAL A 105 5.77 57.07 -6.60
N ALA A 106 6.96 57.40 -7.12
CA ALA A 106 7.49 56.79 -8.33
C ALA A 106 7.72 55.28 -8.16
N GLN A 107 8.31 54.86 -7.04
CA GLN A 107 8.53 53.44 -6.71
C GLN A 107 7.21 52.67 -6.60
N ALA A 108 6.21 53.23 -5.90
CA ALA A 108 4.90 52.60 -5.76
C ALA A 108 4.19 52.43 -7.11
N ARG A 109 4.30 53.42 -8.00
CA ARG A 109 3.77 53.34 -9.38
C ARG A 109 4.49 52.26 -10.19
N ALA A 110 5.83 52.21 -10.13
CA ALA A 110 6.61 51.18 -10.80
C ALA A 110 6.28 49.78 -10.31
N ALA A 111 6.16 49.59 -8.99
CA ALA A 111 5.77 48.30 -8.39
C ALA A 111 4.37 47.86 -8.84
N ARG A 112 3.39 48.78 -8.86
CA ARG A 112 2.03 48.49 -9.35
C ARG A 112 2.04 48.09 -10.83
N ALA A 113 2.80 48.79 -11.66
CA ALA A 113 2.95 48.47 -13.08
C ALA A 113 3.59 47.08 -13.27
N ALA A 114 4.63 46.75 -12.51
CA ALA A 114 5.27 45.44 -12.56
C ALA A 114 4.31 44.31 -12.16
N VAL A 115 3.49 44.51 -11.12
CA VAL A 115 2.46 43.53 -10.73
C VAL A 115 1.43 43.36 -11.85
N GLN A 116 0.93 44.45 -12.44
CA GLN A 116 -0.02 44.37 -13.56
C GLN A 116 0.57 43.64 -14.77
N GLN A 117 1.82 43.92 -15.13
CA GLN A 117 2.51 43.22 -16.22
C GLN A 117 2.70 41.73 -15.95
N ALA A 118 2.89 41.33 -14.68
CA ALA A 118 3.07 39.93 -14.30
C ALA A 118 1.75 39.13 -14.18
N GLN A 119 0.59 39.80 -14.09
CA GLN A 119 -0.70 39.12 -13.93
C GLN A 119 -1.07 38.25 -15.13
N GLU A 120 -0.93 38.76 -16.34
CA GLU A 120 -1.27 38.00 -17.55
C GLU A 120 -0.36 36.78 -17.76
N PRO A 121 0.98 36.88 -17.70
CA PRO A 121 1.87 35.72 -17.78
C PRO A 121 1.56 34.67 -16.72
N LEU A 122 1.27 35.09 -15.48
CA LEU A 122 0.90 34.18 -14.40
C LEU A 122 -0.43 33.46 -14.67
N ALA A 123 -1.44 34.18 -15.16
CA ALA A 123 -2.72 33.59 -15.52
C ALA A 123 -2.57 32.58 -16.67
N ARG A 124 -1.78 32.92 -17.70
CA ARG A 124 -1.47 32.02 -18.82
C ARG A 124 -0.73 30.76 -18.35
N ALA A 125 0.27 30.92 -17.49
CA ALA A 125 1.03 29.79 -16.95
C ALA A 125 0.13 28.85 -16.10
N ARG A 126 -0.79 29.42 -15.30
CA ARG A 126 -1.77 28.64 -14.53
C ARG A 126 -2.73 27.87 -15.44
N ALA A 127 -3.30 28.54 -16.43
CA ALA A 127 -4.20 27.90 -17.39
C ALA A 127 -3.51 26.76 -18.17
N LEU A 128 -2.25 26.96 -18.57
CA LEU A 128 -1.45 25.95 -19.24
C LEU A 128 -1.18 24.74 -18.33
N ARG A 129 -0.80 25.00 -17.06
CA ARG A 129 -0.61 23.95 -16.05
C ARG A 129 -1.88 23.13 -15.86
N ASP A 130 -3.02 23.78 -15.72
CA ASP A 130 -4.31 23.11 -15.47
C ASP A 130 -4.74 22.29 -16.69
N THR A 131 -4.50 22.79 -17.91
CA THR A 131 -4.71 22.05 -19.16
C THR A 131 -3.84 20.79 -19.23
N HIS A 132 -2.54 20.90 -18.91
CA HIS A 132 -1.64 19.76 -18.90
C HIS A 132 -1.99 18.75 -17.80
N ALA A 133 -2.40 19.21 -16.62
CA ALA A 133 -2.85 18.35 -15.53
C ALA A 133 -4.09 17.53 -15.95
N ALA A 134 -5.07 18.19 -16.58
CA ALA A 134 -6.26 17.52 -17.10
C ALA A 134 -5.91 16.50 -18.20
N ALA A 135 -5.01 16.86 -19.13
CA ALA A 135 -4.56 15.95 -20.19
C ALA A 135 -3.82 14.72 -19.62
N ALA A 136 -2.96 14.92 -18.61
CA ALA A 136 -2.25 13.84 -17.94
C ALA A 136 -3.21 12.89 -17.21
N GLU A 137 -4.23 13.43 -16.54
CA GLU A 137 -5.24 12.62 -15.86
C GLU A 137 -6.09 11.81 -16.85
N GLN A 138 -6.52 12.41 -17.96
CA GLN A 138 -7.20 11.68 -19.04
C GLN A 138 -6.32 10.57 -19.63
N ALA A 139 -5.02 10.81 -19.82
CA ALA A 139 -4.09 9.79 -20.28
C ALA A 139 -3.96 8.63 -19.29
N ARG A 140 -3.88 8.91 -17.98
CA ARG A 140 -3.87 7.89 -16.93
C ARG A 140 -5.13 7.05 -16.94
N GLN A 141 -6.30 7.67 -17.07
CA GLN A 141 -7.58 6.97 -17.15
C GLN A 141 -7.66 6.05 -18.38
N ARG A 142 -7.15 6.50 -19.53
CA ARG A 142 -7.07 5.67 -20.75
C ARG A 142 -6.15 4.47 -20.57
N VAL A 143 -4.97 4.66 -19.96
CA VAL A 143 -4.04 3.56 -19.67
C VAL A 143 -4.68 2.56 -18.72
N ALA A 144 -5.30 3.02 -17.64
CA ALA A 144 -5.99 2.16 -16.68
C ALA A 144 -7.13 1.36 -17.34
N ALA A 145 -7.91 1.99 -18.23
CA ALA A 145 -8.97 1.29 -18.97
C ALA A 145 -8.43 0.21 -19.92
N VAL A 146 -7.31 0.47 -20.61
CA VAL A 146 -6.67 -0.52 -21.49
C VAL A 146 -6.10 -1.68 -20.68
N GLN A 147 -5.44 -1.39 -19.55
CA GLN A 147 -4.91 -2.41 -18.64
C GLN A 147 -6.04 -3.30 -18.10
N ALA A 148 -7.15 -2.72 -17.64
CA ALA A 148 -8.30 -3.49 -17.16
C ALA A 148 -8.86 -4.45 -18.23
N VAL A 149 -8.85 -4.05 -19.50
CA VAL A 149 -9.29 -4.92 -20.61
C VAL A 149 -8.27 -6.04 -20.88
N ALA A 150 -6.97 -5.77 -20.77
CA ALA A 150 -5.93 -6.77 -20.91
C ALA A 150 -5.99 -7.80 -19.77
N ASP A 151 -6.07 -7.34 -18.52
CA ASP A 151 -6.19 -8.19 -17.33
C ASP A 151 -7.43 -9.10 -17.43
N ARG A 152 -8.57 -8.56 -17.89
CA ARG A 152 -9.77 -9.36 -18.12
C ARG A 152 -9.54 -10.47 -19.16
N ARG A 153 -8.87 -10.18 -20.27
CA ARG A 153 -8.60 -11.19 -21.31
C ARG A 153 -7.68 -12.29 -20.81
N ASP A 154 -6.68 -11.93 -19.99
CA ASP A 154 -5.78 -12.91 -19.39
C ASP A 154 -6.54 -13.82 -18.41
N LEU A 155 -7.42 -13.26 -17.59
CA LEU A 155 -8.30 -14.03 -16.71
C LEU A 155 -9.28 -14.92 -17.49
N GLU A 156 -9.90 -14.42 -18.56
CA GLU A 156 -10.76 -15.21 -19.45
C GLU A 156 -10.00 -16.38 -20.07
N HIS A 157 -8.74 -16.16 -20.48
CA HIS A 157 -7.89 -17.22 -21.01
C HIS A 157 -7.56 -18.28 -19.95
N GLN A 158 -7.20 -17.86 -18.73
CA GLN A 158 -6.95 -18.76 -17.61
C GLN A 158 -8.19 -19.59 -17.25
N LEU A 159 -9.36 -18.96 -17.19
CA LEU A 159 -10.64 -19.65 -16.96
C LEU A 159 -10.91 -20.69 -18.06
N GLY A 160 -10.64 -20.34 -19.33
CA GLY A 160 -10.80 -21.28 -20.45
C GLY A 160 -9.78 -22.42 -20.46
N GLN A 161 -8.58 -22.23 -19.90
CA GLN A 161 -7.62 -23.32 -19.69
C GLN A 161 -8.08 -24.25 -18.56
N LEU A 162 -8.44 -23.68 -17.41
CA LEU A 162 -8.92 -24.45 -16.25
C LEU A 162 -10.18 -25.24 -16.56
N ALA A 163 -11.13 -24.68 -17.32
CA ALA A 163 -12.33 -25.39 -17.75
C ALA A 163 -12.00 -26.64 -18.59
N ARG A 164 -11.04 -26.54 -19.51
CA ARG A 164 -10.57 -27.68 -20.32
C ARG A 164 -9.86 -28.72 -19.47
N ASP A 165 -9.09 -28.30 -18.47
CA ASP A 165 -8.45 -29.22 -17.53
C ASP A 165 -9.46 -29.95 -16.65
N ILE A 166 -10.51 -29.28 -16.18
CA ILE A 166 -11.62 -29.91 -15.45
C ILE A 166 -12.27 -30.97 -16.33
N GLU A 167 -12.68 -30.63 -17.56
CA GLU A 167 -13.32 -31.57 -18.48
C GLU A 167 -12.43 -32.79 -18.77
N ARG A 168 -11.11 -32.57 -18.98
CA ARG A 168 -10.14 -33.65 -19.18
C ARG A 168 -10.01 -34.55 -17.95
N LEU A 169 -9.97 -33.97 -16.75
CA LEU A 169 -9.84 -34.72 -15.50
C LEU A 169 -11.12 -35.49 -15.16
N ASP A 170 -12.29 -34.90 -15.40
CA ASP A 170 -13.58 -35.57 -15.24
C ASP A 170 -13.68 -36.78 -16.18
N GLY A 171 -13.32 -36.62 -17.46
CA GLY A 171 -13.28 -37.73 -18.40
C GLY A 171 -12.30 -38.85 -18.00
N ALA A 172 -11.12 -38.48 -17.50
CA ALA A 172 -10.16 -39.45 -16.99
C ALA A 172 -10.68 -40.19 -15.73
N LEU A 173 -11.43 -39.50 -14.87
CA LEU A 173 -12.05 -40.10 -13.69
C LEU A 173 -13.18 -41.07 -14.05
N GLU A 174 -14.02 -40.71 -15.02
CA GLU A 174 -15.06 -41.60 -15.56
C GLU A 174 -14.44 -42.87 -16.16
N GLU A 175 -13.39 -42.72 -16.97
CA GLU A 175 -12.70 -43.86 -17.57
C GLU A 175 -12.05 -44.75 -16.51
N ALA A 176 -11.36 -44.16 -15.52
CA ALA A 176 -10.79 -44.92 -14.41
C ALA A 176 -11.86 -45.65 -13.61
N THR A 177 -13.00 -45.01 -13.33
CA THR A 177 -14.12 -45.63 -12.61
C THR A 177 -14.68 -46.82 -13.39
N ARG A 178 -14.85 -46.67 -14.70
CA ARG A 178 -15.31 -47.76 -15.58
C ARG A 178 -14.32 -48.93 -15.60
N LEU A 179 -13.02 -48.66 -15.70
CA LEU A 179 -11.98 -49.70 -15.67
C LEU A 179 -11.95 -50.42 -14.31
N ILE A 180 -12.12 -49.69 -13.20
CA ILE A 180 -12.23 -50.30 -11.86
C ILE A 180 -13.44 -51.22 -11.78
N GLU A 181 -14.60 -50.79 -12.29
CA GLU A 181 -15.81 -51.62 -12.30
C GLU A 181 -15.62 -52.88 -13.16
N GLN A 182 -15.09 -52.73 -14.38
CA GLN A 182 -14.77 -53.85 -15.28
C GLN A 182 -13.79 -54.83 -14.63
N GLY A 183 -12.70 -54.34 -14.05
CA GLY A 183 -11.74 -55.16 -13.31
C GLY A 183 -12.39 -55.86 -12.12
N SER A 184 -13.33 -55.22 -11.42
CA SER A 184 -14.05 -55.86 -10.31
C SER A 184 -14.94 -57.02 -10.77
N ILE A 185 -15.60 -56.88 -11.92
CA ILE A 185 -16.44 -57.92 -12.53
C ILE A 185 -15.57 -59.10 -12.99
N LEU A 186 -14.50 -58.83 -13.74
CA LEU A 186 -13.56 -59.86 -14.20
C LEU A 186 -12.93 -60.62 -13.02
N LYS A 187 -12.56 -59.90 -11.95
CA LYS A 187 -12.03 -60.50 -10.72
C LYS A 187 -13.06 -61.39 -10.03
N ALA A 188 -14.31 -60.94 -9.93
CA ALA A 188 -15.39 -61.74 -9.37
C ALA A 188 -15.67 -63.00 -10.22
N GLU A 189 -15.59 -62.90 -11.55
CA GLU A 189 -15.74 -64.06 -12.44
C GLU A 189 -14.57 -65.05 -12.30
N ALA A 190 -13.33 -64.56 -12.29
CA ALA A 190 -12.14 -65.38 -12.12
C ALA A 190 -12.19 -66.19 -10.82
N VAL A 191 -12.57 -65.56 -9.70
CA VAL A 191 -12.71 -66.25 -8.40
C VAL A 191 -13.82 -67.31 -8.43
N ARG A 192 -14.93 -67.07 -9.15
CA ARG A 192 -16.04 -68.04 -9.22
C ARG A 192 -15.70 -69.31 -9.98
N ILE A 193 -14.84 -69.21 -10.99
CA ILE A 193 -14.51 -70.35 -11.87
C ILE A 193 -13.13 -70.96 -11.56
N GLU A 194 -12.45 -70.46 -10.54
CA GLU A 194 -11.10 -70.89 -10.17
C GLU A 194 -11.06 -72.39 -9.82
N ILE A 195 -10.18 -73.11 -10.52
CA ILE A 195 -9.77 -74.47 -10.16
C ILE A 195 -8.25 -74.42 -9.99
N ALA A 196 -7.74 -74.89 -8.85
CA ALA A 196 -6.31 -74.91 -8.59
C ALA A 196 -5.58 -75.82 -9.60
N ASP A 197 -4.41 -75.41 -10.08
CA ASP A 197 -3.60 -76.23 -11.01
C ASP A 197 -3.31 -77.63 -10.43
N ALA A 198 -3.07 -77.73 -9.11
CA ALA A 198 -2.88 -79.00 -8.42
C ALA A 198 -4.09 -79.96 -8.60
N ASP A 199 -5.31 -79.43 -8.64
CA ASP A 199 -6.54 -80.20 -8.84
C ASP A 199 -6.67 -80.67 -10.29
N ILE A 200 -6.27 -79.84 -11.27
CA ILE A 200 -6.21 -80.23 -12.69
C ILE A 200 -5.15 -81.32 -12.93
N GLN A 201 -3.95 -81.18 -12.36
CA GLN A 201 -2.91 -82.20 -12.46
C GLN A 201 -3.36 -83.52 -11.82
N ALA A 202 -4.10 -83.45 -10.70
CA ALA A 202 -4.65 -84.62 -10.04
C ALA A 202 -5.73 -85.31 -10.88
N LEU A 203 -6.60 -84.56 -11.59
CA LEU A 203 -7.56 -85.11 -12.55
C LEU A 203 -6.85 -85.80 -13.72
N ARG A 204 -5.90 -85.12 -14.38
CA ARG A 204 -5.11 -85.67 -15.49
C ARG A 204 -4.40 -86.96 -15.13
N LYS A 205 -3.78 -87.01 -13.95
CA LYS A 205 -3.09 -88.20 -13.46
C LYS A 205 -4.05 -89.37 -13.26
N ARG A 206 -5.23 -89.12 -12.70
CA ARG A 206 -6.26 -90.15 -12.48
C ARG A 206 -6.88 -90.63 -13.79
N GLU A 207 -7.11 -89.74 -14.76
CA GLU A 207 -7.63 -90.11 -16.07
C GLU A 207 -6.63 -90.98 -16.87
N ARG A 208 -5.34 -90.64 -16.82
CA ARG A 208 -4.28 -91.50 -17.41
C ARG A 208 -4.22 -92.86 -16.73
N ALA A 209 -4.26 -92.90 -15.39
CA ALA A 209 -4.26 -94.15 -14.65
C ALA A 209 -5.50 -95.01 -14.98
N LEU A 210 -6.67 -94.38 -15.13
CA LEU A 210 -7.88 -95.06 -15.57
C LEU A 210 -7.71 -95.65 -16.98
N GLY A 211 -7.20 -94.86 -17.93
CA GLY A 211 -6.93 -95.31 -19.31
C GLY A 211 -5.93 -96.47 -19.35
N ASP A 212 -4.85 -96.40 -18.58
CA ASP A 212 -3.85 -97.46 -18.47
C ASP A 212 -4.44 -98.76 -17.91
N LEU A 213 -5.26 -98.66 -16.85
CA LEU A 213 -5.94 -99.81 -16.25
C LEU A 213 -7.00 -100.41 -17.18
N GLN A 214 -7.73 -99.59 -17.94
CA GLN A 214 -8.69 -100.03 -18.94
C GLN A 214 -7.99 -100.73 -20.11
N LEU A 215 -6.87 -100.20 -20.61
CA LEU A 215 -6.07 -100.84 -21.65
C LEU A 215 -5.50 -102.19 -21.17
N ARG A 216 -4.98 -102.25 -19.93
CA ARG A 216 -4.54 -103.53 -19.32
C ARG A 216 -5.70 -104.52 -19.17
N GLN A 217 -6.88 -104.05 -18.77
CA GLN A 217 -8.08 -104.88 -18.67
C GLN A 217 -8.50 -105.44 -20.03
N GLN A 218 -8.45 -104.62 -21.09
CA GLN A 218 -8.74 -105.05 -22.46
C GLN A 218 -7.69 -106.04 -22.99
N ALA A 219 -6.41 -105.87 -22.64
CA ALA A 219 -5.33 -106.75 -23.07
C ALA A 219 -5.40 -108.15 -22.45
N ILE A 220 -5.89 -108.27 -21.21
CA ILE A 220 -6.06 -109.54 -20.47
C ILE A 220 -7.43 -110.18 -20.76
N ALA A 221 -8.34 -109.44 -21.39
CA ALA A 221 -9.67 -109.93 -21.68
C ALA A 221 -9.67 -111.03 -22.76
N THR A 222 -10.53 -112.03 -22.58
CA THR A 222 -10.64 -113.14 -23.51
C THR A 222 -11.68 -112.82 -24.58
N ARG A 223 -11.27 -112.85 -25.85
CA ARG A 223 -12.19 -112.64 -26.98
C ARG A 223 -12.98 -113.92 -27.24
N LEU A 224 -14.30 -113.83 -27.15
CA LEU A 224 -15.24 -114.88 -27.50
C LEU A 224 -15.87 -114.53 -28.86
N SER A 225 -15.42 -115.22 -29.90
CA SER A 225 -16.08 -115.19 -31.22
C SER A 225 -17.04 -116.38 -31.30
N TYR A 226 -18.28 -116.14 -31.72
CA TYR A 226 -19.31 -117.16 -31.80
C TYR A 226 -20.08 -117.06 -33.12
N ALA A 227 -20.52 -118.21 -33.63
CA ALA A 227 -21.39 -118.33 -34.80
C ALA A 227 -22.40 -119.44 -34.52
N LEU A 228 -23.68 -119.08 -34.49
CA LEU A 228 -24.78 -119.96 -34.10
C LEU A 228 -25.70 -120.21 -35.30
N ASP A 229 -26.12 -121.47 -35.45
CA ASP A 229 -27.04 -121.87 -36.52
C ASP A 229 -28.44 -121.25 -36.34
N ALA A 230 -29.17 -121.09 -37.44
CA ALA A 230 -30.50 -120.49 -37.45
C ALA A 230 -31.46 -121.21 -36.48
N GLY A 231 -32.06 -120.45 -35.55
CA GLY A 231 -32.96 -120.98 -34.52
C GLY A 231 -32.27 -121.52 -33.26
N ARG A 232 -30.94 -121.39 -33.14
CA ARG A 232 -30.17 -121.69 -31.92
C ARG A 232 -29.80 -120.39 -31.19
N GLU A 233 -29.97 -120.41 -29.87
CA GLU A 233 -29.63 -119.30 -28.98
C GLU A 233 -28.73 -119.84 -27.86
N VAL A 234 -27.74 -119.05 -27.47
CA VAL A 234 -26.86 -119.34 -26.34
C VAL A 234 -26.95 -118.17 -25.37
N ARG A 235 -26.95 -118.41 -24.06
CA ARG A 235 -27.01 -117.32 -23.09
C ARG A 235 -25.65 -117.08 -22.48
N LEU A 236 -25.19 -115.84 -22.49
CA LEU A 236 -23.99 -115.43 -21.76
C LEU A 236 -24.41 -114.60 -20.57
N ASP A 237 -24.16 -115.10 -19.35
CA ASP A 237 -24.61 -114.49 -18.08
C ASP A 237 -26.11 -114.10 -18.09
N GLY A 238 -26.93 -114.92 -18.75
CA GLY A 238 -28.38 -114.71 -18.90
C GLY A 238 -28.81 -113.84 -20.09
N ALA A 239 -27.89 -113.20 -20.82
CA ALA A 239 -28.20 -112.43 -22.03
C ALA A 239 -28.21 -113.33 -23.29
N ALA A 240 -29.27 -113.23 -24.09
CA ALA A 240 -29.46 -113.99 -25.33
C ALA A 240 -28.45 -113.59 -26.42
N LEU A 241 -27.65 -114.55 -26.89
CA LEU A 241 -26.78 -114.42 -28.06
C LEU A 241 -27.35 -115.27 -29.21
N ALA A 242 -27.56 -114.65 -30.37
CA ALA A 242 -28.08 -115.28 -31.58
C ALA A 242 -27.30 -114.80 -32.81
N GLY A 243 -27.20 -115.65 -33.84
CA GLY A 243 -26.41 -115.35 -35.05
C GLY A 243 -24.90 -115.43 -34.82
N SER A 244 -24.12 -114.54 -35.42
CA SER A 244 -22.66 -114.49 -35.31
C SER A 244 -22.16 -113.14 -34.80
N GLY A 245 -21.15 -113.14 -33.94
CA GLY A 245 -20.56 -111.93 -33.40
C GLY A 245 -19.26 -112.17 -32.62
N GLU A 246 -18.68 -111.08 -32.14
CA GLU A 246 -17.51 -111.11 -31.25
C GLU A 246 -17.82 -110.32 -29.97
N LEU A 247 -17.38 -110.84 -28.84
CA LEU A 247 -17.47 -110.17 -27.54
C LEU A 247 -16.13 -110.29 -26.79
N LEU A 248 -15.81 -109.26 -26.01
CA LEU A 248 -14.64 -109.25 -25.15
C LEU A 248 -15.05 -109.54 -23.69
N LEU A 249 -14.58 -110.66 -23.13
CA LEU A 249 -14.85 -111.06 -21.75
C LEU A 249 -13.76 -110.51 -20.82
N THR A 250 -14.10 -109.46 -20.08
CA THR A 250 -13.24 -108.82 -19.06
C THR A 250 -13.50 -109.38 -17.64
N ALA A 251 -14.40 -110.36 -17.53
CA ALA A 251 -14.85 -111.01 -16.32
C ALA A 251 -15.03 -112.51 -16.56
N ALA A 252 -15.06 -113.30 -15.48
CA ALA A 252 -15.62 -114.65 -15.55
C ALA A 252 -17.08 -114.55 -16.04
N ALA A 253 -17.41 -115.33 -17.06
CA ALA A 253 -18.74 -115.36 -17.67
C ALA A 253 -19.20 -116.81 -17.84
N GLU A 254 -20.48 -117.06 -17.63
CA GLU A 254 -21.11 -118.36 -17.80
C GLU A 254 -21.89 -118.39 -19.11
N LEU A 255 -21.47 -119.27 -20.01
CA LEU A 255 -22.11 -119.52 -21.30
C LEU A 255 -23.01 -120.75 -21.19
N GLU A 256 -24.32 -120.53 -21.19
CA GLU A 256 -25.33 -121.59 -21.17
C GLU A 256 -25.72 -121.98 -22.59
N LEU A 257 -25.52 -123.26 -22.91
CA LEU A 257 -25.82 -123.87 -24.20
C LEU A 257 -27.04 -124.79 -24.03
N PRO A 258 -28.23 -124.39 -24.52
CA PRO A 258 -29.45 -125.19 -24.38
C PRO A 258 -29.28 -126.61 -24.94
N GLY A 259 -29.47 -127.62 -24.07
CA GLY A 259 -29.32 -129.05 -24.42
C GLY A 259 -27.89 -129.60 -24.36
N LEU A 260 -26.87 -128.76 -24.08
CA LEU A 260 -25.46 -129.17 -24.03
C LEU A 260 -24.81 -128.94 -22.65
N GLY A 261 -25.26 -127.95 -21.88
CA GLY A 261 -24.76 -127.66 -20.54
C GLY A 261 -24.31 -126.21 -20.36
N ARG A 262 -23.46 -125.94 -19.36
CA ARG A 262 -22.91 -124.61 -19.06
C ARG A 262 -21.39 -124.63 -19.10
N LEU A 263 -20.78 -123.64 -19.74
CA LEU A 263 -19.34 -123.42 -19.79
C LEU A 263 -18.99 -122.16 -19.01
N ARG A 264 -18.12 -122.28 -18.03
CA ARG A 264 -17.57 -121.13 -17.32
C ARG A 264 -16.28 -120.70 -17.98
N ILE A 265 -16.27 -119.50 -18.55
CA ILE A 265 -15.11 -118.91 -19.20
C ILE A 265 -14.49 -117.93 -18.22
N GLU A 266 -13.30 -118.23 -17.73
CA GLU A 266 -12.53 -117.32 -16.87
C GLU A 266 -11.37 -116.74 -17.68
N PRO A 267 -11.36 -115.43 -17.94
CA PRO A 267 -10.24 -114.81 -18.62
C PRO A 267 -8.94 -115.09 -17.87
N GLY A 268 -7.89 -115.46 -18.60
CA GLY A 268 -6.62 -115.88 -17.99
C GLY A 268 -5.81 -114.70 -17.48
N GLY A 269 -5.54 -114.67 -16.17
CA GLY A 269 -4.64 -113.70 -15.54
C GLY A 269 -4.83 -113.70 -14.03
N GLN A 270 -3.79 -114.04 -13.26
CA GLN A 270 -3.89 -114.18 -11.80
C GLN A 270 -4.34 -112.88 -11.08
N ASP A 271 -4.21 -111.73 -11.74
CA ASP A 271 -4.50 -110.40 -11.16
C ASP A 271 -5.82 -109.76 -11.61
N LEU A 272 -6.70 -110.45 -12.34
CA LEU A 272 -7.98 -109.87 -12.82
C LEU A 272 -8.89 -109.30 -11.71
N PRO A 273 -9.11 -110.00 -10.58
CA PRO A 273 -9.87 -109.44 -9.46
C PRO A 273 -9.19 -108.23 -8.80
N ALA A 274 -7.85 -108.21 -8.75
CA ALA A 274 -7.08 -107.09 -8.22
C ALA A 274 -7.17 -105.87 -9.15
N LEU A 275 -7.02 -106.08 -10.46
CA LEU A 275 -7.16 -105.05 -11.50
C LEU A 275 -8.57 -104.42 -11.50
N LYS A 276 -9.62 -105.23 -11.30
CA LYS A 276 -10.99 -104.71 -11.16
C LYS A 276 -11.20 -103.85 -9.91
N ARG A 277 -10.60 -104.23 -8.78
CA ARG A 277 -10.65 -103.42 -7.55
C ARG A 277 -9.90 -102.11 -7.75
N GLU A 278 -8.70 -102.16 -8.30
CA GLU A 278 -7.90 -100.97 -8.59
C GLU A 278 -8.61 -100.01 -9.57
N LEU A 279 -9.26 -100.55 -10.61
CA LEU A 279 -10.06 -99.77 -11.54
C LEU A 279 -11.27 -99.14 -10.85
N ALA A 280 -12.00 -99.88 -10.02
CA ALA A 280 -13.13 -99.36 -9.24
C ALA A 280 -12.69 -98.26 -8.24
N ASP A 281 -11.54 -98.43 -7.58
CA ASP A 281 -10.98 -97.47 -6.63
C ASP A 281 -10.57 -96.17 -7.34
N VAL A 282 -9.90 -96.27 -8.49
CA VAL A 282 -9.53 -95.10 -9.31
C VAL A 282 -10.77 -94.40 -9.88
N GLN A 283 -11.80 -95.15 -10.29
CA GLN A 283 -13.08 -94.59 -10.73
C GLN A 283 -13.79 -93.84 -9.60
N ALA A 284 -13.89 -94.44 -8.42
CA ALA A 284 -14.52 -93.81 -7.26
C ALA A 284 -13.76 -92.55 -6.82
N ALA A 285 -12.43 -92.60 -6.80
CA ALA A 285 -11.60 -91.45 -6.47
C ALA A 285 -11.68 -90.33 -7.53
N SER A 286 -11.81 -90.69 -8.81
CA SER A 286 -12.02 -89.73 -9.91
C SER A 286 -13.39 -89.07 -9.81
N ALA A 287 -14.45 -89.86 -9.61
CA ALA A 287 -15.81 -89.35 -9.42
C ALA A 287 -15.92 -88.45 -8.18
N ALA A 288 -15.24 -88.80 -7.07
CA ALA A 288 -15.18 -87.98 -5.88
C ALA A 288 -14.48 -86.63 -6.13
N LEU A 289 -13.38 -86.62 -6.90
CA LEU A 289 -12.69 -85.37 -7.24
C LEU A 289 -13.53 -84.49 -8.18
N LEU A 290 -14.15 -85.07 -9.21
CA LEU A 290 -15.06 -84.36 -10.12
C LEU A 290 -16.25 -83.78 -9.36
N SER A 291 -16.83 -84.55 -8.43
CA SER A 291 -17.94 -84.08 -7.58
C SER A 291 -17.52 -82.95 -6.64
N ARG A 292 -16.32 -83.02 -6.04
CA ARG A 292 -15.80 -81.93 -5.19
C ARG A 292 -15.60 -80.64 -5.99
N LEU A 293 -15.18 -80.76 -7.25
CA LEU A 293 -14.93 -79.64 -8.15
C LEU A 293 -16.19 -79.15 -8.89
N GLY A 294 -17.32 -79.86 -8.76
CA GLY A 294 -18.58 -79.49 -9.41
C GLY A 294 -18.50 -79.51 -10.94
N VAL A 295 -17.87 -80.54 -11.50
CA VAL A 295 -17.69 -80.76 -12.94
C VAL A 295 -18.13 -82.18 -13.31
N ALA A 296 -18.65 -82.37 -14.52
CA ALA A 296 -19.12 -83.67 -15.00
C ALA A 296 -17.98 -84.54 -15.55
N HIS A 297 -16.96 -83.94 -16.16
CA HIS A 297 -15.82 -84.65 -16.75
C HIS A 297 -14.53 -83.80 -16.74
N VAL A 298 -13.38 -84.45 -16.98
CA VAL A 298 -12.05 -83.81 -16.91
C VAL A 298 -11.93 -82.66 -17.91
N ALA A 299 -12.42 -82.84 -19.14
CA ALA A 299 -12.37 -81.77 -20.16
C ALA A 299 -13.11 -80.48 -19.73
N GLU A 300 -14.19 -80.59 -18.95
CA GLU A 300 -14.92 -79.42 -18.43
C GLU A 300 -14.09 -78.68 -17.36
N ALA A 301 -13.37 -79.43 -16.51
CA ALA A 301 -12.47 -78.85 -15.52
C ALA A 301 -11.30 -78.12 -16.19
N GLU A 302 -10.74 -78.69 -17.26
CA GLU A 302 -9.66 -78.08 -18.02
C GLU A 302 -10.10 -76.80 -18.74
N GLU A 303 -11.29 -76.80 -19.36
CA GLU A 303 -11.88 -75.62 -20.00
C GLU A 303 -12.14 -74.51 -18.98
N ARG A 304 -12.71 -74.86 -17.83
CA ARG A 304 -12.98 -73.90 -16.74
C ARG A 304 -11.69 -73.31 -16.16
N HIS A 305 -10.66 -74.14 -15.96
CA HIS A 305 -9.34 -73.69 -15.51
C HIS A 305 -8.65 -72.78 -16.53
N ALA A 306 -8.66 -73.16 -17.82
CA ALA A 306 -8.09 -72.34 -18.89
C ALA A 306 -8.76 -70.96 -18.96
N ARG A 307 -10.10 -70.93 -18.91
CA ARG A 307 -10.87 -69.67 -18.84
C ARG A 307 -10.53 -68.84 -17.60
N GLY A 308 -10.33 -69.47 -16.45
CA GLY A 308 -9.91 -68.79 -15.23
C GLY A 308 -8.52 -68.14 -15.36
N VAL A 309 -7.58 -68.84 -15.98
CA VAL A 309 -6.23 -68.33 -16.26
C VAL A 309 -6.27 -67.17 -17.26
N ASP A 310 -7.11 -67.24 -18.29
CA ASP A 310 -7.25 -66.16 -19.27
C ASP A 310 -7.88 -64.92 -18.64
N LEU A 311 -8.93 -65.07 -17.83
CA LEU A 311 -9.53 -63.95 -17.08
C LEU A 311 -8.54 -63.31 -16.09
N GLN A 312 -7.63 -64.08 -15.49
CA GLN A 312 -6.56 -63.53 -14.64
C GLN A 312 -5.50 -62.75 -15.42
N ARG A 313 -5.33 -63.00 -16.71
CA ARG A 313 -4.42 -62.24 -17.58
C ARG A 313 -5.05 -60.95 -18.11
N GLU A 314 -6.38 -60.90 -18.19
CA GLU A 314 -7.14 -59.72 -18.62
C GLU A 314 -7.34 -58.69 -17.49
N LEU A 315 -7.05 -59.07 -16.24
CA LEU A 315 -7.01 -58.20 -15.06
C LEU A 315 -5.69 -57.43 -14.94
#